data_AF-Q8YJV6-F1
#
_entry.id   AF-Q8YJV6-F1
#
_cell.length_a   1.000
_cell.length_b   1.000
_cell.length_c   1.000
_cell.angle_alpha   90.00
_cell.angle_beta   90.00
_cell.angle_gamma   90.00
#
_symmetry.space_group_name_H-M   'P 1'
#
loop_
_entity.id
_entity.type
_entity.pdbx_description
1 polymer ?
#
loop_
_entity_poly.entity_id
_entity_poly.type
_entity_poly.pdbx_seq_one_letter_code
_entity_poly.pdbx_strand_id
1 'polypeptide(L)'
;MNNLNRVYDSTILSTKKVYQIDRTLYQYLYQTGTIQAPQFIFRPLAGQRKKADLKLNHKALTNRCYEVEGATTKSSVLSQESLQLSIF
;
A
#
# COMPACT_ATOMS: atom_id res chain seq x y z
N MET A 1 -11.33 13.78 0.36
CA MET A 1 -11.36 12.63 -0.56
C MET A 1 -9.92 12.29 -0.88
N ASN A 2 -9.44 11.08 -0.60
CA ASN A 2 -8.09 10.70 -1.02
C ASN A 2 -8.12 10.43 -2.52
N ASN A 3 -7.27 11.11 -3.29
CA ASN A 3 -7.13 10.84 -4.71
C ASN A 3 -6.41 9.50 -4.89
N LEU A 4 -7.01 8.62 -5.72
CA LEU A 4 -6.46 7.31 -6.04
C LEU A 4 -5.90 7.35 -7.46
N ASN A 5 -4.58 7.29 -7.56
CA ASN A 5 -3.87 7.27 -8.84
C ASN A 5 -3.58 5.82 -9.23
N ARG A 6 -4.14 5.35 -10.35
CA ARG A 6 -3.88 3.98 -10.79
C ARG A 6 -2.39 3.80 -11.11
N VAL A 7 -1.82 2.71 -10.63
CA VAL A 7 -0.43 2.34 -10.91
C VAL A 7 -0.38 1.66 -12.26
N TYR A 8 0.19 2.31 -13.28
CA TYR A 8 0.30 1.74 -14.64
C TYR A 8 1.63 1.03 -14.91
N ASP A 9 2.66 1.32 -14.11
CA ASP A 9 4.00 0.72 -14.24
C ASP A 9 4.54 0.37 -12.85
N SER A 10 5.38 -0.65 -12.80
CA SER A 10 6.21 -0.97 -11.65
C SER A 10 7.25 0.08 -11.29
N THR A 11 7.74 0.88 -12.25
CA THR A 11 8.80 1.88 -12.03
C THR A 11 8.41 3.02 -11.08
N ILE A 12 7.11 3.30 -10.97
CA ILE A 12 6.57 4.31 -10.06
C ILE A 12 6.38 3.79 -8.62
N LEU A 13 6.60 2.49 -8.39
CA LEU A 13 6.53 1.90 -7.07
C LEU A 13 7.69 2.40 -6.19
N SER A 14 7.32 2.90 -5.03
CA SER A 14 8.21 3.33 -3.97
C SER A 14 7.77 2.78 -2.63
N THR A 15 8.75 2.41 -1.80
CA THR A 15 8.55 1.97 -0.41
C THR A 15 8.06 3.09 0.51
N LYS A 16 8.16 4.36 0.08
CA LYS A 16 7.73 5.55 0.83
C LYS A 16 6.25 5.89 0.66
N LYS A 17 5.57 5.26 -0.30
CA LYS A 17 4.19 5.52 -0.69
C LYS A 17 3.24 4.44 -0.17
N VAL A 18 1.96 4.76 -0.11
CA VAL A 18 0.88 3.82 0.26
C VAL A 18 0.05 3.47 -0.97
N TYR A 19 -0.33 2.21 -1.09
CA TYR A 19 -1.13 1.69 -2.19
C TYR A 19 -2.41 1.04 -1.66
N GLN A 20 -3.52 1.31 -2.32
CA GLN A 20 -4.78 0.61 -2.11
C GLN A 20 -4.91 -0.54 -3.11
N ILE A 21 -5.08 -1.76 -2.60
CA ILE A 21 -5.31 -2.97 -3.38
C ILE A 21 -6.49 -3.70 -2.74
N ASP A 22 -7.55 -3.97 -3.50
CA ASP A 22 -8.75 -4.66 -3.01
C ASP A 22 -9.30 -4.03 -1.71
N ARG A 23 -9.37 -2.68 -1.67
CA ARG A 23 -9.81 -1.85 -0.52
C ARG A 23 -8.94 -1.95 0.74
N THR A 24 -7.80 -2.62 0.66
CA THR A 24 -6.83 -2.76 1.75
C THR A 24 -5.62 -1.86 1.46
N LEU A 25 -5.06 -1.20 2.47
CA LEU A 25 -3.87 -0.36 2.31
C LEU A 25 -2.59 -1.16 2.52
N TYR A 26 -1.65 -0.99 1.62
CA TYR A 26 -0.39 -1.71 1.59
C TYR A 26 0.78 -0.74 1.39
N GLN A 27 1.93 -1.13 1.93
CA GLN A 27 3.24 -0.58 1.60
C GLN A 27 3.94 -1.52 0.63
N TYR A 28 4.53 -0.98 -0.43
CA TYR A 28 5.43 -1.75 -1.30
C TYR A 28 6.75 -2.05 -0.56
N LEU A 29 7.23 -3.29 -0.65
CA LEU A 29 8.50 -3.71 -0.06
C LEU A 29 9.60 -3.82 -1.11
N TYR A 30 9.47 -4.75 -2.04
CA TYR A 30 10.48 -5.05 -3.06
C TYR A 30 9.87 -5.89 -4.21
N GLN A 31 10.62 -5.95 -5.30
CA GLN A 31 10.35 -6.82 -6.45
C GLN A 31 11.16 -8.11 -6.32
N THR A 32 10.57 -9.22 -6.75
CA THR A 32 11.18 -10.55 -6.84
C THR A 32 10.74 -11.24 -8.12
N GLY A 33 11.20 -12.47 -8.36
CA GLY A 33 10.94 -13.24 -9.58
C GLY A 33 11.93 -12.93 -10.71
N THR A 34 11.58 -13.37 -11.92
CA THR A 34 12.41 -13.19 -13.12
C THR A 34 11.97 -11.97 -13.92
N ILE A 35 12.80 -11.53 -14.87
CA ILE A 35 12.47 -10.42 -15.77
C ILE A 35 11.17 -10.71 -16.56
N GLN A 36 10.94 -11.96 -16.95
CA GLN A 36 9.75 -12.38 -17.70
C GLN A 36 8.51 -12.50 -16.81
N ALA A 37 8.69 -12.77 -15.52
CA ALA A 37 7.60 -12.99 -14.56
C ALA A 37 7.87 -12.24 -13.24
N PRO A 38 7.88 -10.89 -13.27
CA PRO A 38 8.14 -10.10 -12.09
C PRO A 38 7.01 -10.24 -11.08
N GLN A 39 7.37 -10.27 -9.80
CA GLN A 39 6.48 -10.35 -8.66
C GLN A 39 6.76 -9.19 -7.70
N PHE A 40 5.72 -8.53 -7.23
CA PHE A 40 5.80 -7.34 -6.40
C PHE A 40 5.21 -7.67 -5.03
N ILE A 41 5.98 -7.43 -3.97
CA ILE A 41 5.61 -7.77 -2.60
C ILE A 41 5.11 -6.53 -1.87
N PHE A 42 3.96 -6.67 -1.23
CA PHE A 42 3.24 -5.63 -0.52
C PHE A 42 2.92 -6.07 0.91
N ARG A 43 3.17 -5.21 1.89
CA ARG A 43 2.85 -5.46 3.29
C ARG A 43 1.65 -4.64 3.74
N PRO A 44 0.62 -5.25 4.37
CA PRO A 44 -0.51 -4.48 4.88
C PRO A 44 -0.05 -3.50 5.96
N LEU A 45 -0.64 -2.31 6.00
CA LEU A 45 -0.35 -1.35 7.09
C LEU A 45 -0.89 -1.87 8.44
N ALA A 46 -0.24 -1.47 9.53
CA ALA A 46 -0.67 -1.78 10.89
C ALA A 46 -2.13 -1.32 11.14
N GLY A 47 -2.84 -2.04 12.01
CA GLY A 47 -4.25 -1.77 12.33
C GLY A 47 -5.27 -2.42 11.38
N GLN A 48 -4.84 -3.07 10.31
CA GLN A 48 -5.75 -3.78 9.40
C GLN A 48 -5.97 -5.25 9.78
N ARG A 49 -7.13 -5.79 9.39
CA ARG A 49 -7.49 -7.21 9.60
C ARG A 49 -6.56 -8.16 8.85
N LYS A 50 -6.05 -7.75 7.68
CA LYS A 50 -5.08 -8.53 6.91
C LYS A 50 -3.69 -8.36 7.50
N LYS A 51 -3.06 -9.48 7.83
CA LYS A 51 -1.70 -9.55 8.41
C LYS A 51 -0.66 -10.10 7.43
N ALA A 52 -1.10 -10.79 6.39
CA ALA A 52 -0.22 -11.44 5.42
C ALA A 52 0.23 -10.47 4.32
N ASP A 53 1.50 -10.61 3.91
CA ASP A 53 2.06 -9.93 2.76
C ASP A 53 1.34 -10.40 1.47
N LEU A 54 1.06 -9.47 0.58
CA LEU A 54 0.40 -9.70 -0.70
C LEU A 54 1.43 -9.73 -1.83
N LYS A 55 1.31 -10.72 -2.70
CA LYS A 55 2.14 -10.86 -3.90
C LYS A 55 1.34 -10.57 -5.15
N LEU A 56 1.80 -9.61 -5.96
CA LEU A 56 1.20 -9.25 -7.25
C LEU A 56 2.13 -9.60 -8.41
N ASN A 57 1.59 -10.02 -9.55
CA ASN A 57 2.31 -10.01 -10.82
C ASN A 57 2.06 -8.68 -11.55
N HIS A 58 2.75 -8.45 -12.67
CA HIS A 58 2.61 -7.23 -13.47
C HIS A 58 1.15 -6.93 -13.87
N LYS A 59 0.43 -7.92 -14.42
CA LYS A 59 -0.97 -7.76 -14.84
C LYS A 59 -1.90 -7.40 -13.68
N ALA A 60 -1.68 -8.01 -12.51
CA ALA A 60 -2.46 -7.71 -11.32
C ALA A 60 -2.10 -6.32 -10.76
N LEU A 61 -0.83 -5.93 -10.80
CA LEU A 61 -0.40 -4.59 -10.40
C LEU A 61 -1.17 -3.51 -11.17
N THR A 62 -1.16 -3.58 -12.50
CA THR A 62 -1.77 -2.55 -13.36
C THR A 62 -3.30 -2.47 -13.28
N ASN A 63 -3.96 -3.56 -12.89
CA ASN A 63 -5.43 -3.63 -12.87
C ASN A 63 -6.05 -3.24 -11.53
N ARG A 64 -5.37 -3.52 -10.41
CA ARG A 64 -5.97 -3.37 -9.06
C ARG A 64 -5.14 -2.54 -8.07
N CYS A 65 -3.97 -2.05 -8.45
CA CYS A 65 -3.14 -1.23 -7.57
C CYS A 65 -3.38 0.26 -7.84
N TYR A 66 -3.65 1.00 -6.78
CA TYR A 66 -3.82 2.45 -6.80
C TYR A 66 -2.90 3.07 -5.77
N GLU A 67 -2.07 4.01 -6.16
CA GLU A 67 -1.36 4.89 -5.23
C GLU A 67 -2.36 5.82 -4.55
N VAL A 68 -2.25 5.96 -3.23
CA VAL A 68 -3.02 6.92 -2.46
C VAL A 68 -2.23 8.22 -2.41
N GLU A 69 -2.68 9.23 -3.15
CA GLU A 69 -1.96 10.51 -3.25
C GLU A 69 -1.83 11.18 -1.87
N GLY A 70 -0.63 11.68 -1.56
CA GLY A 70 -0.33 12.34 -0.28
C GLY A 70 -0.11 11.39 0.91
N ALA A 71 -0.43 10.11 0.78
CA ALA A 71 -0.19 9.13 1.84
C ALA A 71 1.24 8.59 1.77
N THR A 72 1.99 8.74 2.87
CA THR A 72 3.37 8.25 2.97
C THR A 72 3.52 7.29 4.13
N THR A 73 4.45 6.35 4.00
CA THR A 73 4.75 5.33 5.01
C THR A 73 5.72 5.82 6.08
N LYS A 74 5.98 7.14 6.17
CA LYS A 74 6.74 7.72 7.28
C LYS A 74 5.97 7.43 8.57
N SER A 75 6.44 6.38 9.23
CA SER A 75 6.13 5.98 10.58
C SER A 75 6.48 7.12 11.53
N SER A 76 5.58 8.09 11.68
CA SER A 76 5.30 8.50 13.04
C SER A 76 4.43 7.39 13.58
N VAL A 77 4.94 6.67 14.57
CA VAL A 77 4.15 5.77 15.40
C VAL A 77 3.07 6.65 16.04
N LEU A 78 1.97 6.87 15.34
CA LEU A 78 0.75 7.34 15.97
C LEU A 78 0.22 6.12 16.69
N SER A 79 0.70 6.00 17.93
CA SER A 79 0.13 5.17 18.97
C SER A 79 -1.38 5.17 18.81
N GLN A 80 -1.95 3.99 18.93
CA GLN A 80 -3.38 3.72 18.85
C GLN A 80 -4.08 4.18 20.15
N GLU A 81 -3.69 5.36 20.65
CA GLU A 81 -4.14 5.97 21.89
C GLU A 81 -4.44 7.43 21.59
N SER A 82 -5.61 7.89 22.03
CA SER A 82 -6.07 9.29 22.04
C SER A 82 -6.59 9.88 20.71
N LEU A 83 -7.76 9.40 20.28
CA LEU A 83 -8.81 10.33 19.82
C LEU A 83 -10.13 9.93 20.50
N GLN A 84 -10.16 10.07 21.83
CA GLN A 84 -11.43 10.23 22.54
C GLN A 84 -11.84 11.69 22.36
N LEU A 85 -12.71 11.95 21.38
CA LEU A 85 -13.41 13.23 21.28
C LEU A 85 -14.45 13.26 22.40
N SER A 86 -14.08 13.82 23.55
CA SER A 86 -15.07 14.35 24.48
C SER A 86 -15.77 15.52 23.79
N ILE A 87 -17.08 15.38 23.59
CA ILE A 87 -17.94 16.54 23.36
C ILE A 87 -18.77 16.67 24.64
N PHE A 88 -18.49 17.75 25.38
CA PHE A 88 -19.31 18.24 26.46
C PHE A 88 -20.58 18.88 25.89
#